data_AF-A0A352F121-F1
#
_entry.id   AF-A0A352F121-F1
#
_cell.length_a   1.000
_cell.length_b   1.000
_cell.length_c   1.000
_cell.angle_alpha   90.00
_cell.angle_beta   90.00
_cell.angle_gamma   90.00
#
_symmetry.space_group_name_H-M   'P 1'
#
loop_
_entity.id
_entity.type
_entity.pdbx_description
1 polymer ?
#
loop_
_entity_poly.entity_id
_entity_poly.type
_entity_poly.pdbx_seq_one_letter_code
_entity_poly.pdbx_strand_id
1 'polypeptide(L)'
;MTEERFDSDKNCPICCLQLPLAEFGVCRARKDGRNLYCKSCIRKKVTDSRRALKEYRSARKRYVSQPLLDSADALLNENGNASTMFPRALSKLSPIERVREAIRKGARTQVDIAQQTRLGKDEIGDAIANLLLWTREIRTQTVGNTRHYFISEATEALQASQETNNLPQRKRDVPSSFSALHGLMPGKKPEGETEKISGWVAA
;
A
#
# COMPACT_ATOMS: atom_id res chain seq x y z
N MET A 1 -56.75 -14.43 15.78
CA MET A 1 -55.96 -15.53 16.37
C MET A 1 -54.55 -15.40 15.84
N THR A 2 -53.66 -14.78 16.60
CA THR A 2 -52.25 -14.61 16.23
C THR A 2 -51.52 -15.91 16.52
N GLU A 3 -51.12 -16.62 15.48
CA GLU A 3 -50.30 -17.83 15.58
C GLU A 3 -48.96 -17.47 16.25
N GLU A 4 -48.76 -17.93 17.49
CA GLU A 4 -47.47 -17.85 18.16
C GLU A 4 -46.48 -18.77 17.43
N ARG A 5 -45.66 -18.18 16.57
CA ARG A 5 -44.48 -18.84 16.03
C ARG A 5 -43.54 -19.15 17.20
N PHE A 6 -43.36 -20.43 17.49
CA PHE A 6 -42.29 -20.92 18.34
C PHE A 6 -40.95 -20.56 17.70
N ASP A 7 -40.43 -19.38 18.00
CA ASP A 7 -39.03 -19.06 17.76
C ASP A 7 -38.22 -19.93 18.72
N SER A 8 -37.58 -20.98 18.19
CA SER A 8 -36.70 -21.81 19.02
C SER A 8 -35.62 -20.92 19.62
N ASP A 9 -35.37 -21.02 20.92
CA ASP A 9 -34.26 -20.29 21.53
C ASP A 9 -32.93 -20.99 21.27
N LYS A 10 -31.87 -20.19 21.13
CA LYS A 10 -30.50 -20.68 20.96
C LYS A 10 -29.57 -20.05 21.98
N ASN A 11 -28.66 -20.85 22.53
CA ASN A 11 -27.66 -20.38 23.48
C ASN A 11 -26.43 -19.81 22.78
N CYS A 12 -25.97 -18.63 23.19
CA CYS A 12 -24.72 -18.03 22.74
C CYS A 12 -23.55 -18.41 23.68
N PRO A 13 -22.48 -19.10 23.20
CA PRO A 13 -21.37 -19.51 24.07
C PRO A 13 -20.50 -18.40 24.68
N ILE A 14 -20.67 -17.14 24.25
CA ILE A 14 -19.85 -16.00 24.75
C ILE A 14 -20.55 -15.29 25.91
N CYS A 15 -21.85 -15.01 25.78
CA CYS A 15 -22.62 -14.34 26.83
C CYS A 15 -23.49 -15.30 27.65
N CYS A 16 -23.56 -16.58 27.27
CA CYS A 16 -24.34 -17.62 27.92
C CYS A 16 -25.84 -17.32 28.05
N LEU A 17 -26.36 -16.43 27.20
CA LEU A 17 -27.78 -16.09 27.17
C LEU A 17 -28.51 -16.97 26.16
N GLN A 18 -29.69 -17.45 26.55
CA GLN A 18 -30.70 -17.98 25.64
C GLN A 18 -31.38 -16.80 24.96
N LEU A 19 -31.32 -16.77 23.62
CA LEU A 19 -31.85 -15.69 22.80
C LEU A 19 -32.62 -16.30 21.63
N PRO A 20 -33.63 -15.60 21.09
CA PRO A 20 -34.38 -16.09 19.95
C PRO A 20 -33.48 -16.22 18.72
N LEU A 21 -33.79 -17.12 17.79
CA LEU A 21 -33.02 -17.32 16.55
C LEU A 21 -32.86 -16.03 15.72
N ALA A 22 -33.76 -15.07 15.88
CA ALA A 22 -33.67 -13.74 15.27
C ALA A 22 -32.40 -12.97 15.71
N GLU A 23 -31.89 -13.21 16.92
CA GLU A 23 -30.66 -12.60 17.44
C GLU A 23 -29.38 -13.26 16.91
N PHE A 24 -29.51 -14.32 16.11
CA PHE A 24 -28.39 -14.98 15.45
C PHE A 24 -28.41 -14.66 13.94
N GLY A 25 -27.26 -14.20 13.44
CA GLY A 25 -27.07 -13.96 12.00
C GLY A 25 -27.22 -15.25 11.18
N VAL A 26 -27.59 -15.12 9.91
CA VAL A 26 -27.70 -16.27 8.99
C VAL A 26 -26.28 -16.75 8.62
N CYS A 27 -26.07 -18.06 8.65
CA CYS A 27 -24.80 -18.71 8.32
C CYS A 27 -25.04 -19.93 7.45
N ARG A 28 -24.86 -19.79 6.13
CA ARG A 28 -25.09 -20.86 5.15
C ARG A 28 -24.16 -22.07 5.32
N ALA A 29 -23.00 -21.87 5.95
CA ALA A 29 -22.02 -22.93 6.16
C ALA A 29 -22.40 -23.91 7.29
N ARG A 30 -23.42 -23.62 8.11
CA ARG A 30 -23.83 -24.46 9.24
C ARG A 30 -25.13 -25.20 8.94
N LYS A 31 -25.25 -26.39 9.52
CA LYS A 31 -26.46 -27.24 9.43
C LYS A 31 -27.73 -26.51 9.88
N ASP A 32 -27.64 -25.73 10.96
CA ASP A 32 -28.78 -24.97 11.52
C ASP A 32 -29.08 -23.67 10.76
N GLY A 33 -28.27 -23.31 9.74
CA GLY A 33 -28.42 -22.06 8.98
C GLY A 33 -28.17 -20.77 9.78
N ARG A 34 -27.76 -20.86 11.04
CA ARG A 34 -27.56 -19.72 11.97
C ARG A 34 -26.16 -19.70 12.56
N ASN A 35 -25.67 -18.50 12.86
CA ASN A 35 -24.39 -18.28 13.53
C ASN A 35 -24.33 -18.96 14.91
N LEU A 36 -23.12 -19.23 15.38
CA LEU A 36 -22.87 -19.78 16.71
C LEU A 36 -23.08 -18.75 17.82
N TYR A 37 -22.73 -17.51 17.53
CA TYR A 37 -22.79 -16.41 18.49
C TYR A 37 -23.92 -15.46 18.11
N CYS A 38 -24.53 -14.83 19.11
CA CYS A 38 -25.50 -13.77 18.88
C CYS A 38 -24.86 -12.57 18.18
N LYS A 39 -25.70 -11.72 17.58
CA LYS A 39 -25.30 -10.52 16.81
C LYS A 39 -24.39 -9.59 17.60
N SER A 40 -24.64 -9.38 18.89
CA SER A 40 -23.82 -8.49 19.74
C SER A 40 -22.41 -9.07 19.95
N CYS A 41 -22.31 -10.33 20.35
CA CYS A 41 -21.03 -11.00 20.59
C CYS A 41 -20.18 -11.14 19.32
N ILE A 42 -20.80 -11.47 18.17
CA ILE A 42 -20.04 -11.57 16.92
C ILE A 42 -19.52 -10.19 16.47
N ARG A 43 -20.33 -9.13 16.60
CA ARG A 43 -19.88 -7.77 16.28
C ARG A 43 -18.71 -7.35 17.16
N LYS A 44 -18.79 -7.59 18.46
CA LYS A 44 -17.70 -7.30 19.40
C LYS A 44 -16.43 -8.06 19.02
N LYS A 45 -16.52 -9.39 18.82
CA LYS A 45 -15.40 -10.24 18.43
C LYS A 45 -14.73 -9.79 17.12
N VAL A 46 -15.51 -9.43 16.11
CA VAL A 46 -14.98 -8.97 14.82
C VAL A 46 -14.31 -7.60 14.96
N THR A 47 -14.90 -6.67 15.71
CA THR A 47 -14.31 -5.35 15.97
C THR A 47 -12.99 -5.47 16.72
N ASP A 48 -12.94 -6.29 17.77
CA ASP A 48 -11.73 -6.52 18.56
C ASP A 48 -10.63 -7.18 17.71
N SER A 49 -10.99 -8.17 16.89
CA SER A 49 -10.05 -8.81 15.96
C SER A 49 -9.49 -7.82 14.93
N ARG A 50 -10.33 -6.95 14.35
CA ARG A 50 -9.89 -5.91 13.41
C ARG A 50 -8.97 -4.89 14.09
N ARG A 51 -9.25 -4.51 15.33
CA ARG A 51 -8.40 -3.60 16.13
C ARG A 51 -7.04 -4.23 16.40
N ALA A 52 -7.02 -5.46 16.95
CA ALA A 52 -5.79 -6.19 17.23
C ALA A 52 -4.94 -6.40 15.97
N LEU A 53 -5.56 -6.71 14.83
CA LEU A 53 -4.83 -6.86 13.57
C LEU A 53 -4.23 -5.54 13.06
N LYS A 54 -4.94 -4.42 13.26
CA LYS A 54 -4.43 -3.07 12.91
C LYS A 54 -3.23 -2.70 13.79
N GLU A 55 -3.30 -2.98 15.08
CA GLU A 55 -2.21 -2.76 16.04
C GLU A 55 -1.00 -3.64 15.74
N TYR A 56 -1.22 -4.93 15.46
CA TYR A 56 -0.14 -5.83 15.06
C TYR A 56 0.55 -5.34 13.78
N ARG A 57 -0.23 -4.91 12.77
CA ARG A 57 0.34 -4.34 11.54
C ARG A 57 1.12 -3.05 11.78
N SER A 58 0.62 -2.14 12.62
CA SER A 58 1.32 -0.88 12.91
C SER A 58 2.60 -1.12 13.73
N ALA A 59 2.54 -1.99 14.74
CA ALA A 59 3.70 -2.41 15.52
C ALA A 59 4.77 -3.08 14.65
N ARG A 60 4.35 -4.01 13.78
CA ARG A 60 5.26 -4.66 12.82
C ARG A 60 5.88 -3.66 11.85
N LYS A 61 5.09 -2.70 11.33
CA LYS A 61 5.63 -1.63 10.46
C LYS A 61 6.69 -0.82 11.19
N ARG A 62 6.44 -0.44 12.44
CA ARG A 62 7.42 0.28 13.28
C ARG A 62 8.68 -0.54 13.48
N TYR A 63 8.56 -1.79 13.91
CA TYR A 63 9.70 -2.66 14.17
C TYR A 63 10.54 -2.93 12.91
N VAL A 64 9.91 -3.09 11.75
CA VAL A 64 10.62 -3.25 10.47
C VAL A 64 11.28 -1.92 10.03
N SER A 65 10.68 -0.77 10.34
CA SER A 65 11.26 0.55 10.02
C SER A 65 12.30 1.06 11.03
N GLN A 66 12.35 0.49 12.23
CA GLN A 66 13.23 0.95 13.33
C GLN A 66 14.73 0.74 13.05
N PRO A 67 15.17 -0.38 12.43
CA PRO A 67 16.57 -0.54 12.00
C PRO A 67 17.07 0.56 11.06
N LEU A 68 16.17 1.25 10.34
CA LEU A 68 16.52 2.37 9.45
C LEU A 68 16.72 3.70 10.20
N LEU A 69 16.10 3.89 11.37
CA LEU A 69 16.19 5.14 12.15
C LEU A 69 17.30 5.09 13.21
N ASP A 70 17.51 3.95 13.87
CA ASP A 70 18.62 3.80 14.83
C ASP A 70 20.01 3.92 14.15
N SER A 71 20.08 3.68 12.84
CA SER A 71 21.28 3.89 12.02
C SER A 71 21.50 5.37 11.63
N ALA A 72 20.48 6.22 11.73
CA ALA A 72 20.53 7.63 11.35
C ALA A 72 20.88 8.54 12.53
N ASP A 73 20.39 8.24 13.73
CA ASP A 73 20.73 9.00 14.95
C ASP A 73 22.16 8.73 15.46
N ALA A 74 22.73 7.56 15.17
CA ALA A 74 24.13 7.26 15.48
C ALA A 74 25.16 8.03 14.61
N LEU A 75 24.72 8.87 13.66
CA LEU A 75 25.58 9.66 12.77
C LEU A 75 25.48 11.18 12.97
N LEU A 76 24.71 11.64 13.97
CA LEU A 76 24.61 13.07 14.29
C LEU A 76 25.47 13.48 15.49
N ASN A 77 26.27 12.58 16.05
CA ASN A 77 27.23 12.89 17.10
C ASN A 77 28.64 12.50 16.64
N GLU A 78 29.55 13.48 16.67
CA GLU A 78 31.00 13.45 16.42
C GLU A 78 31.49 13.71 14.98
N ASN A 79 31.77 15.00 14.75
CA ASN A 79 33.01 15.54 14.15
C ASN A 79 33.42 15.15 12.71
N GLY A 80 33.12 16.09 11.80
CA GLY A 80 34.06 16.64 10.81
C GLY A 80 35.03 15.69 10.08
N ASN A 81 34.57 15.03 9.02
CA ASN A 81 35.45 14.74 7.88
C ASN A 81 34.62 14.49 6.60
N ALA A 82 34.59 15.47 5.70
CA ALA A 82 33.89 15.42 4.43
C ALA A 82 34.77 14.76 3.35
N SER A 83 34.87 13.42 3.33
CA SER A 83 35.47 12.71 2.17
C SER A 83 35.14 11.21 2.02
N THR A 84 34.26 10.60 2.83
CA THR A 84 33.96 9.15 2.73
C THR A 84 32.46 8.81 2.62
N MET A 85 31.67 9.72 2.03
CA MET A 85 30.20 9.65 1.94
C MET A 85 29.61 8.92 0.71
N PHE A 86 30.38 8.14 -0.06
CA PHE A 86 29.86 7.51 -1.28
C PHE A 86 29.12 6.15 -1.13
N PRO A 87 29.44 5.25 -0.18
CA PRO A 87 28.75 3.95 -0.13
C PRO A 87 27.41 3.97 0.62
N ARG A 88 27.14 5.00 1.46
CA ARG A 88 25.92 5.10 2.28
C ARG A 88 24.77 5.87 1.61
N ALA A 89 25.05 6.65 0.57
CA ALA A 89 24.02 7.35 -0.19
C ALA A 89 23.25 6.40 -1.13
N LEU A 90 23.91 5.39 -1.69
CA LEU A 90 23.26 4.35 -2.49
C LEU A 90 22.28 3.55 -1.61
N SER A 91 22.66 3.26 -0.36
CA SER A 91 21.81 3.05 0.83
C SER A 91 20.31 3.36 0.72
N LYS A 92 20.07 4.63 0.44
CA LYS A 92 18.79 5.31 0.57
C LYS A 92 17.99 5.31 -0.73
N LEU A 93 18.65 5.00 -1.84
CA LEU A 93 18.03 4.87 -3.14
C LEU A 93 17.40 3.48 -3.25
N SER A 94 16.22 3.46 -3.86
CA SER A 94 15.52 2.22 -4.19
C SER A 94 16.42 1.32 -5.06
N PRO A 95 16.25 -0.01 -5.03
CA PRO A 95 17.00 -0.92 -5.91
C PRO A 95 16.98 -0.49 -7.38
N ILE A 96 15.83 0.02 -7.84
CA ILE A 96 15.64 0.55 -9.21
C ILE A 96 16.58 1.73 -9.50
N GLU A 97 16.65 2.71 -8.60
CA GLU A 97 17.50 3.89 -8.76
C GLU A 97 19.00 3.53 -8.72
N ARG A 98 19.40 2.58 -7.88
CA ARG A 98 20.79 2.11 -7.85
C ARG A 98 21.18 1.45 -9.17
N VAL A 99 20.31 0.62 -9.74
CA VAL A 99 20.55 -0.01 -11.04
C VAL A 99 20.59 1.04 -12.14
N ARG A 100 19.68 2.02 -12.13
CA ARG A 100 19.68 3.14 -13.08
C ARG A 100 21.01 3.90 -13.03
N GLU A 101 21.48 4.24 -11.83
CA GLU A 101 22.74 4.96 -11.64
C GLU A 101 23.96 4.13 -12.05
N ALA A 102 23.96 2.82 -11.79
CA ALA A 102 25.03 1.93 -12.22
C ALA A 102 25.13 1.86 -13.76
N ILE A 103 23.99 1.76 -14.45
CA ILE A 103 23.97 1.77 -15.91
C ILE A 103 24.44 3.14 -16.44
N ARG A 104 24.04 4.24 -15.79
CA ARG A 104 24.52 5.61 -16.12
C ARG A 104 26.04 5.74 -15.97
N LYS A 105 26.61 5.10 -14.95
CA LYS A 105 28.07 5.01 -14.73
C LYS A 105 28.79 4.05 -15.69
N GLY A 106 28.05 3.42 -16.61
CA GLY A 106 28.61 2.54 -17.63
C GLY A 106 28.66 1.06 -17.26
N ALA A 107 27.99 0.62 -16.19
CA ALA A 107 27.81 -0.81 -15.92
C ALA A 107 26.88 -1.41 -16.99
N ARG A 108 27.42 -2.25 -17.88
CA ARG A 108 26.67 -2.79 -19.02
C ARG A 108 26.17 -4.20 -18.79
N THR A 109 26.77 -4.98 -17.89
CA THR A 109 26.35 -6.37 -17.63
C THR A 109 25.71 -6.51 -16.26
N GLN A 110 24.93 -7.59 -16.05
CA GLN A 110 24.34 -7.88 -14.74
C GLN A 110 25.42 -8.10 -13.66
N VAL A 111 26.58 -8.65 -14.06
CA VAL A 111 27.73 -8.85 -13.16
C VAL A 111 28.32 -7.51 -12.73
N ASP A 112 28.51 -6.58 -13.67
CA ASP A 112 29.04 -5.24 -13.36
C ASP A 112 28.07 -4.44 -12.47
N ILE A 113 26.77 -4.54 -12.77
CA ILE A 113 25.71 -3.90 -11.97
C ILE A 113 25.71 -4.46 -10.55
N ALA A 114 25.87 -5.78 -10.38
CA ALA A 114 25.96 -6.39 -9.05
C ALA A 114 27.16 -5.89 -8.26
N GLN A 115 28.33 -5.76 -8.90
CA GLN A 115 29.54 -5.24 -8.26
C GLN A 115 29.37 -3.79 -7.79
N GLN A 116 28.73 -2.94 -8.60
CA GLN A 116 28.54 -1.53 -8.27
C GLN A 116 27.42 -1.28 -7.25
N THR A 117 26.30 -1.99 -7.36
CA THR A 117 25.11 -1.74 -6.54
C THR A 117 25.08 -2.55 -5.24
N ARG A 118 25.88 -3.63 -5.16
CA ARG A 118 25.89 -4.61 -4.06
C ARG A 118 24.50 -5.21 -3.78
N LEU A 119 23.65 -5.29 -4.80
CA LEU A 119 22.31 -5.88 -4.73
C LEU A 119 22.34 -7.39 -5.06
N GLY A 120 21.33 -8.11 -4.59
CA GLY A 120 21.16 -9.53 -4.92
C GLY A 120 20.76 -9.75 -6.39
N LYS A 121 21.00 -10.95 -6.93
CA LYS A 121 20.66 -11.30 -8.33
C LYS A 121 19.17 -11.10 -8.64
N ASP A 122 18.29 -11.47 -7.71
CA ASP A 122 16.84 -11.34 -7.85
C ASP A 122 16.40 -9.88 -7.84
N GLU A 123 16.93 -9.08 -6.90
CA GLU A 123 16.65 -7.64 -6.82
C GLU A 123 17.10 -6.89 -8.08
N ILE A 124 18.27 -7.26 -8.63
CA ILE A 124 18.77 -6.70 -9.89
C ILE A 124 17.85 -7.13 -11.04
N GLY A 125 17.40 -8.39 -11.07
CA GLY A 125 16.45 -8.88 -12.06
C GLY A 125 15.14 -8.10 -12.06
N ASP A 126 14.55 -7.91 -10.88
CA ASP A 126 13.31 -7.15 -10.70
C ASP A 126 13.49 -5.67 -11.08
N ALA A 127 14.59 -5.06 -10.68
CA ALA A 127 14.90 -3.66 -11.02
C ALA A 127 15.08 -3.47 -12.53
N ILE A 128 15.83 -4.36 -13.20
CA ILE A 128 16.01 -4.35 -14.65
C ILE A 128 14.68 -4.59 -15.37
N ALA A 129 13.86 -5.53 -14.90
CA ALA A 129 12.54 -5.79 -15.49
C ALA A 129 11.63 -4.56 -15.40
N ASN A 130 11.63 -3.84 -14.28
CA ASN A 130 10.92 -2.57 -14.12
C ASN A 130 11.42 -1.53 -15.13
N LEU A 131 12.73 -1.33 -15.20
CA LEU A 131 13.33 -0.33 -16.11
C LEU A 131 13.11 -0.66 -17.60
N LEU A 132 13.06 -1.94 -17.95
CA LEU A 132 12.96 -2.40 -19.35
C LEU A 132 11.49 -2.50 -19.81
N LEU A 133 10.62 -3.12 -19.02
CA LEU A 133 9.25 -3.45 -19.44
C LEU A 133 8.25 -2.34 -19.10
N TRP A 134 8.41 -1.71 -17.93
CA TRP A 134 7.42 -0.78 -17.38
C TRP A 134 7.76 0.67 -17.72
N THR A 135 8.95 1.12 -17.36
CA THR A 135 9.36 2.51 -17.61
C THR A 135 10.02 2.70 -18.98
N ARG A 136 10.52 1.61 -19.58
CA ARG A 136 11.20 1.60 -20.89
C ARG A 136 12.41 2.55 -20.96
N GLU A 137 13.03 2.80 -19.82
CA GLU A 137 14.18 3.69 -19.68
C GLU A 137 15.47 3.05 -20.18
N ILE A 138 15.56 1.72 -20.20
CA ILE A 138 16.74 0.99 -20.64
C ILE A 138 16.46 0.09 -21.83
N ARG A 139 17.48 -0.09 -22.68
CA ARG A 139 17.49 -1.00 -23.82
C ARG A 139 18.50 -2.11 -23.61
N THR A 140 18.29 -3.22 -24.31
CA THR A 140 19.19 -4.37 -24.27
C THR A 140 19.76 -4.70 -25.64
N GLN A 141 21.06 -5.01 -25.68
CA GLN A 141 21.75 -5.54 -26.86
C GLN A 141 22.43 -6.85 -26.47
N THR A 142 22.42 -7.85 -27.36
CA THR A 142 23.14 -9.11 -27.12
C THR A 142 24.40 -9.14 -27.97
N VAL A 143 25.56 -9.31 -27.32
CA VAL A 143 26.87 -9.39 -27.98
C VAL A 143 27.53 -10.69 -27.52
N GLY A 144 27.81 -11.60 -28.45
CA GLY A 144 28.56 -12.82 -28.18
C GLY A 144 27.96 -13.74 -27.09
N ASN A 145 26.64 -13.72 -26.91
CA ASN A 145 25.86 -14.42 -25.86
C ASN A 145 25.73 -13.70 -24.50
N THR A 146 26.28 -12.50 -24.35
CA THR A 146 26.09 -11.67 -23.15
C THR A 146 25.10 -10.54 -23.44
N ARG A 147 24.14 -10.32 -22.52
CA ARG A 147 23.18 -9.21 -22.63
C ARG A 147 23.76 -7.96 -21.97
N HIS A 148 23.86 -6.89 -22.76
CA HIS A 148 24.28 -5.57 -22.35
C HIS A 148 23.08 -4.64 -22.19
N TYR A 149 23.12 -3.79 -21.16
CA TYR A 149 22.08 -2.81 -20.83
C TYR A 149 22.58 -1.38 -21.08
N PHE A 150 21.72 -0.55 -21.68
CA PHE A 150 22.01 0.84 -22.02
C PHE A 150 20.83 1.72 -21.64
N ILE A 151 21.07 2.99 -21.29
CA ILE A 151 19.99 3.98 -21.12
C ILE A 151 19.48 4.41 -22.50
N SER A 152 18.17 4.52 -22.64
CA SER A 152 17.56 5.11 -23.84
C SER A 152 17.86 6.61 -23.89
N GLU A 153 18.51 7.09 -24.95
CA GLU A 153 18.74 8.52 -25.19
C GLU A 153 17.45 9.36 -25.15
N ALA A 154 16.31 8.77 -25.57
CA ALA A 154 15.00 9.41 -25.52
C ALA A 154 14.53 9.76 -24.09
N THR A 155 14.97 9.01 -23.08
CA THR A 155 14.60 9.27 -21.68
C THR A 155 15.54 10.24 -20.97
N GLU A 156 16.80 10.33 -21.39
CA GLU A 156 17.72 11.36 -20.87
C GLU A 156 17.25 12.76 -21.24
N ALA A 157 16.77 12.96 -22.47
CA ALA A 157 16.22 14.23 -22.94
C ALA A 157 14.95 14.65 -22.14
N LEU A 158 14.07 13.69 -21.80
CA LEU A 158 12.86 13.95 -21.02
C LEU A 158 13.18 14.24 -19.55
N GLN A 159 14.14 13.55 -18.94
CA GLN A 159 14.53 13.77 -17.54
C GLN A 159 15.27 15.10 -17.34
N ALA A 160 16.15 15.49 -18.27
CA ALA A 160 16.79 16.81 -18.26
C ALA A 160 15.78 17.96 -18.36
N SER A 161 14.66 17.75 -19.07
CA SER A 161 13.55 18.71 -19.12
C SER A 161 12.67 18.73 -17.86
N GLN A 162 12.69 17.67 -17.05
CA GLN A 162 11.96 17.62 -15.77
C GLN A 162 12.76 18.24 -14.62
N GLU A 163 14.08 18.09 -14.60
CA GLU A 163 14.93 18.76 -13.58
C GLU A 163 14.91 20.29 -13.71
N THR A 164 14.65 20.82 -14.90
CA THR A 164 14.48 22.28 -15.13
C THR A 164 13.07 22.79 -14.85
N ASN A 165 12.10 21.91 -14.61
CA ASN A 165 10.78 22.31 -14.12
C ASN A 165 10.83 22.57 -12.61
N ASN A 166 11.40 23.73 -12.25
CA ASN A 166 11.04 24.45 -11.05
C ASN A 166 9.54 24.79 -11.14
N LEU A 167 8.68 23.83 -10.78
CA LEU A 167 7.27 24.08 -10.55
C LEU A 167 7.19 25.23 -9.53
N PRO A 168 6.55 26.35 -9.87
CA PRO A 168 6.50 27.51 -8.98
C PRO A 168 5.90 27.06 -7.65
N GLN A 169 6.57 27.41 -6.54
CA GLN A 169 6.06 27.13 -5.21
C GLN A 169 4.62 27.63 -5.12
N ARG A 170 3.70 26.75 -4.70
CA ARG A 170 2.29 27.11 -4.51
C ARG A 170 2.22 28.32 -3.57
N LYS A 171 1.60 29.40 -4.02
CA LYS A 171 1.24 30.52 -3.15
C LYS A 171 0.32 29.97 -2.05
N ARG A 172 0.63 30.28 -0.77
CA ARG A 172 -0.07 29.75 0.41
C ARG A 172 -1.58 30.03 0.40
N ASP A 173 -2.01 31.07 -0.32
CA ASP A 173 -3.36 31.61 -0.25
C ASP A 173 -4.31 31.08 -1.33
N VAL A 174 -3.94 30.03 -2.09
CA VAL A 174 -4.85 29.42 -3.07
C VAL A 174 -5.45 28.14 -2.48
N PRO A 175 -6.75 28.13 -2.12
CA PRO A 175 -7.43 26.92 -1.67
C PRO A 175 -7.37 25.86 -2.77
N SER A 176 -7.05 24.62 -2.39
CA SER A 176 -7.03 23.49 -3.31
C SER A 176 -8.34 23.44 -4.10
N SER A 177 -8.26 23.40 -5.43
CA SER A 177 -9.42 23.35 -6.34
C SER A 177 -10.37 22.19 -6.04
N PHE A 178 -9.92 21.20 -5.27
CA PHE A 178 -10.72 20.06 -4.81
C PHE A 178 -11.65 20.39 -3.64
N SER A 179 -11.38 21.42 -2.83
CA SER A 179 -12.23 21.82 -1.71
C SER A 179 -13.48 22.62 -2.13
N ALA A 180 -13.48 23.21 -3.33
CA ALA A 180 -14.62 23.94 -3.88
C ALA A 180 -15.67 23.03 -4.56
N LEU A 181 -15.38 21.73 -4.70
CA LEU A 181 -16.22 20.75 -5.41
C LEU A 181 -17.10 19.90 -4.48
N HIS A 182 -17.35 20.34 -3.25
CA HIS A 182 -18.24 19.63 -2.32
C HIS A 182 -19.71 19.54 -2.79
N GLY A 183 -20.11 20.30 -3.82
CA GLY A 183 -21.47 20.29 -4.39
C GLY A 183 -21.67 19.39 -5.61
N LEU A 184 -20.63 18.73 -6.13
CA LEU A 184 -20.69 17.95 -7.38
C LEU A 184 -20.41 16.45 -7.16
N MET A 185 -20.70 15.93 -5.97
CA MET A 185 -20.78 14.48 -5.75
C MET A 185 -22.25 14.08 -5.58
N PRO A 186 -22.86 13.40 -6.55
CA PRO A 186 -24.20 12.85 -6.39
C PRO A 186 -24.16 11.79 -5.29
N GLY A 187 -24.78 12.05 -4.13
CA GLY A 187 -24.90 11.02 -3.08
C GLY A 187 -24.87 11.50 -1.63
N LYS A 188 -24.63 12.79 -1.33
CA LYS A 188 -24.82 13.32 0.03
C LYS A 188 -25.82 14.46 0.02
N LYS A 189 -27.05 14.16 0.45
CA LYS A 189 -28.00 15.19 0.89
C LYS A 189 -27.59 15.65 2.30
N PRO A 190 -27.38 16.95 2.56
CA PRO A 190 -27.44 17.48 3.92
C PRO A 190 -28.90 17.44 4.40
N GLU A 191 -29.06 17.40 5.72
CA GLU A 191 -30.29 17.15 6.48
C GLU A 191 -31.59 17.72 5.87
N GLY A 192 -32.60 16.86 5.78
CA GLY A 192 -33.93 17.21 5.30
C GLY A 192 -34.70 15.97 4.85
N GLU A 193 -35.67 15.58 5.65
CA GLU A 193 -36.63 14.48 5.52
C GLU A 193 -37.15 14.25 4.08
N THR A 194 -37.37 12.99 3.67
CA THR A 194 -38.50 12.55 2.81
C THR A 194 -38.47 11.04 2.50
N GLU A 195 -39.56 10.41 2.94
CA GLU A 195 -40.37 9.32 2.37
C GLU A 195 -39.73 8.10 1.68
N LYS A 196 -40.14 6.93 2.19
CA LYS A 196 -39.94 5.61 1.58
C LYS A 196 -40.64 5.52 0.24
N ILE A 197 -39.88 5.41 -0.84
CA ILE A 197 -40.42 4.92 -2.12
C ILE A 197 -40.11 3.42 -2.22
N SER A 198 -41.20 2.68 -2.31
CA SER A 198 -41.34 1.25 -2.50
C SER A 198 -40.73 0.73 -3.81
N GLY A 199 -40.21 -0.49 -3.75
CA GLY A 199 -40.37 -1.48 -4.81
C GLY A 199 -39.38 -1.41 -5.97
N TRP A 200 -38.42 -2.34 -5.98
CA TRP A 200 -37.85 -2.85 -7.22
C TRP A 200 -38.00 -4.37 -7.22
N VAL A 201 -38.89 -4.83 -8.09
CA VAL A 201 -39.03 -6.22 -8.54
C VAL A 201 -37.91 -6.45 -9.54
N ALA A 202 -37.07 -7.46 -9.32
CA ALA A 202 -36.13 -7.96 -10.31
C ALA A 202 -36.69 -9.27 -10.86
N ALA A 203 -36.76 -9.33 -12.20
CA ALA A 203 -37.08 -10.49 -13.00
C ALA A 203 -36.04 -11.62 -12.87
#